data_AF-A0A7G6YLV5-F1
#
_entry.id   AF-A0A7G6YLV5-F1
#
_cell.length_a   1.000
_cell.length_b   1.000
_cell.length_c   1.000
_cell.angle_alpha   90.00
_cell.angle_beta   90.00
_cell.angle_gamma   90.00
#
_symmetry.space_group_name_H-M   'P 1'
#
loop_
_entity.id
_entity.type
_entity.pdbx_description
1 polymer ?
#
loop_
_entity_poly.entity_id
_entity_poly.type
_entity_poly.pdbx_seq_one_letter_code
_entity_poly.pdbx_strand_id
1 'polypeptide(L)'
;MSVVAEIENVHLITEYFGHWPSFHDAEIISVCFTRDVQAGWSTILMQLYVCEKWNESVNCGVVDLEFLRVHVSELDGFNHQNVIFNVELSKEAGLVQWQNTTSYGAEIFIAAEMIRVKSVRPKT
;
A
#
# COMPACT_ATOMS: atom_id res chain seq x y z
N MET A 1 19.43 -0.20 -4.76
CA MET A 1 18.77 0.48 -3.62
C MET A 1 17.37 -0.11 -3.51
N SER A 2 16.83 -0.27 -2.30
CA SER A 2 15.47 -0.82 -2.14
C SER A 2 14.44 0.22 -2.57
N VAL A 3 13.45 -0.17 -3.38
CA VAL A 3 12.31 0.69 -3.80
C VAL A 3 11.59 1.28 -2.58
N VAL A 4 11.57 0.55 -1.46
CA VAL A 4 11.00 1.00 -0.18
C VAL A 4 11.62 2.32 0.30
N ALA A 5 12.92 2.53 0.08
CA ALA A 5 13.60 3.75 0.50
C ALA A 5 13.19 4.99 -0.32
N GLU A 6 12.52 4.79 -1.46
CA GLU A 6 12.01 5.87 -2.32
C GLU A 6 10.56 6.25 -1.96
N ILE A 7 9.89 5.48 -1.10
CA ILE A 7 8.54 5.77 -0.63
C ILE A 7 8.57 6.98 0.31
N GLU A 8 7.80 8.01 -0.03
CA GLU A 8 7.72 9.21 0.78
C GLU A 8 7.10 8.89 2.14
N ASN A 9 7.70 9.41 3.22
CA ASN A 9 7.28 9.18 4.60
C ASN A 9 7.28 7.71 5.05
N VAL A 10 8.12 6.85 4.44
CA VAL A 10 8.32 5.46 4.87
C VAL A 10 8.65 5.33 6.37
N HIS A 11 9.27 6.36 6.96
CA HIS A 11 9.58 6.39 8.39
C HIS A 11 8.36 6.20 9.28
N LEU A 12 7.16 6.64 8.88
CA LEU A 12 5.91 6.45 9.65
C LEU A 12 5.59 4.97 9.87
N ILE A 13 5.87 4.12 8.89
CA ILE A 13 5.69 2.67 9.00
C ILE A 13 6.78 2.09 9.90
N THR A 14 8.04 2.44 9.66
CA THR A 14 9.16 1.86 10.43
C THR A 14 9.18 2.33 11.89
N GLU A 15 8.68 3.53 12.19
CA GLU A 15 8.52 4.02 13.57
C GLU A 15 7.39 3.28 14.30
N TYR A 16 6.31 2.91 13.59
CA TYR A 16 5.18 2.19 14.18
C TYR A 16 5.44 0.69 14.34
N PHE A 17 5.92 0.02 13.28
CA PHE A 17 6.14 -1.43 13.27
C PHE A 17 7.59 -1.84 13.59
N GLY A 18 8.52 -0.89 13.69
CA GLY A 18 9.95 -1.15 13.86
C GLY A 18 10.69 -1.54 12.57
N HIS A 19 9.95 -1.84 11.49
CA HIS A 19 10.47 -2.27 10.20
C HIS A 19 9.41 -2.07 9.10
N TRP A 20 9.78 -2.35 7.85
CA TRP A 20 8.82 -2.44 6.76
C TRP A 20 8.08 -3.78 6.82
N PRO A 21 6.74 -3.81 6.90
CA PRO A 21 5.98 -5.04 7.07
C PRO A 21 6.07 -5.92 5.83
N SER A 22 5.90 -7.22 6.03
CA SER A 22 5.73 -8.20 4.96
C SER A 22 4.40 -8.07 4.22
N PHE A 23 3.39 -7.52 4.92
CA PHE A 23 1.98 -7.50 4.49
C PHE A 23 1.34 -8.88 4.33
N HIS A 24 1.99 -9.96 4.77
CA HIS A 24 1.36 -11.27 4.81
C HIS A 24 0.15 -11.21 5.76
N ASP A 25 -1.00 -11.70 5.31
CA ASP A 25 -2.30 -11.62 6.01
C ASP A 25 -2.81 -10.19 6.25
N ALA A 26 -2.19 -9.16 5.65
CA ALA A 26 -2.75 -7.81 5.66
C ALA A 26 -4.04 -7.77 4.82
N GLU A 27 -4.97 -6.88 5.19
CA GLU A 27 -6.25 -6.76 4.49
C GLU A 27 -6.42 -5.38 3.85
N ILE A 28 -6.81 -5.35 2.58
CA ILE A 28 -7.15 -4.10 1.88
C ILE A 28 -8.56 -3.69 2.31
N ILE A 29 -8.65 -2.62 3.10
CA ILE A 29 -9.92 -2.10 3.63
C ILE A 29 -10.64 -1.26 2.57
N SER A 30 -9.91 -0.43 1.84
CA SER A 30 -10.49 0.47 0.85
C SER A 30 -9.49 0.88 -0.22
N VAL A 31 -10.01 1.19 -1.41
CA VAL A 31 -9.26 1.76 -2.54
C VAL A 31 -10.12 2.87 -3.13
N CYS A 32 -9.59 4.10 -3.15
CA CYS A 32 -10.31 5.28 -3.61
C CYS A 32 -9.55 5.92 -4.77
N PHE A 33 -10.19 5.95 -5.94
CA PHE A 33 -9.66 6.57 -7.15
C PHE A 33 -10.16 8.01 -7.23
N THR A 34 -9.23 8.95 -7.33
CA THR A 34 -9.53 10.37 -7.49
C THR A 34 -8.73 10.95 -8.63
N ARG A 35 -9.22 12.05 -9.21
CA ARG A 35 -8.52 12.78 -10.26
C ARG A 35 -8.66 14.26 -10.03
N ASP A 36 -7.55 14.97 -10.06
CA ASP A 36 -7.55 16.43 -10.13
C ASP A 36 -7.86 16.84 -11.58
N VAL A 37 -9.03 17.45 -11.79
CA VAL A 37 -9.48 17.90 -13.11
C VAL A 37 -8.60 19.03 -13.66
N GLN A 38 -8.01 19.86 -12.80
CA GLN A 38 -7.17 20.98 -13.20
C GLN A 38 -5.74 20.53 -13.47
N ALA A 39 -5.15 19.75 -12.55
CA ALA A 39 -3.78 19.26 -12.71
C ALA A 39 -3.68 18.10 -13.71
N GLY A 40 -4.78 17.40 -13.96
CA GLY A 40 -4.88 16.29 -14.91
C GLY A 40 -4.45 14.93 -14.36
N TRP A 41 -3.92 14.88 -13.14
CA TRP A 41 -3.34 13.67 -12.54
C TRP A 41 -4.34 12.86 -11.73
N SER A 42 -4.21 11.54 -11.82
CA SER A 42 -4.94 10.58 -11.00
C SER A 42 -4.16 10.26 -9.72
N THR A 43 -4.90 10.09 -8.63
CA THR A 43 -4.38 9.69 -7.31
C THR A 43 -5.20 8.52 -6.79
N ILE A 44 -4.54 7.52 -6.23
CA ILE A 44 -5.19 6.41 -5.53
C ILE A 44 -4.85 6.48 -4.05
N LEU A 45 -5.87 6.41 -3.20
CA LEU A 45 -5.71 6.21 -1.76
C LEU A 45 -6.09 4.78 -1.43
N MET A 46 -5.18 4.04 -0.79
CA MET A 46 -5.41 2.67 -0.36
C MET A 46 -5.23 2.55 1.16
N GLN A 47 -6.19 1.91 1.82
CA GLN A 47 -6.12 1.64 3.25
C GLN A 47 -5.87 0.16 3.49
N LEU A 48 -4.86 -0.15 4.29
CA LEU A 48 -4.47 -1.51 4.65
C LEU A 48 -4.60 -1.70 6.16
N TYR A 49 -5.21 -2.80 6.59
CA TYR A 49 -5.06 -3.29 7.95
C TYR A 49 -3.88 -4.26 7.99
N VAL A 50 -2.85 -3.93 8.76
CA VAL A 50 -1.60 -4.68 8.81
C VAL A 50 -1.37 -5.13 10.25
N CYS A 51 -1.07 -6.40 10.44
CA CYS A 51 -0.63 -6.97 11.71
C CYS A 51 0.73 -7.62 11.51
N GLU A 52 1.74 -7.16 12.24
CA GLU A 52 3.09 -7.72 12.19
C GLU A 52 3.48 -8.31 13.54
N LYS A 53 4.20 -9.43 13.49
CA LYS A 53 4.76 -10.06 14.66
C LYS A 53 6.21 -9.62 14.83
N TRP A 54 6.49 -8.92 15.93
CA TRP A 54 7.84 -8.51 16.30
C TRP A 54 8.13 -8.88 17.75
N ASN A 55 9.21 -9.64 17.99
CA ASN A 55 9.65 -10.06 19.33
C ASN A 55 8.51 -10.55 20.24
N GLU A 56 7.75 -11.55 19.79
CA GLU A 56 6.60 -12.16 20.49
C GLU A 56 5.36 -11.27 20.66
N SER A 57 5.45 -9.97 20.37
CA SER A 57 4.30 -9.06 20.32
C SER A 57 3.69 -9.01 18.91
N VAL A 58 2.37 -8.91 18.84
CA VAL A 58 1.65 -8.57 17.60
C VAL A 58 1.29 -7.10 17.66
N ASN A 59 1.78 -6.32 16.71
CA ASN A 59 1.38 -4.92 16.55
C ASN A 59 0.51 -4.81 15.30
N CYS A 60 -0.67 -4.21 15.44
CA CYS A 60 -1.61 -4.01 14.35
C CYS A 60 -1.89 -2.53 14.14
N GLY A 61 -2.07 -2.12 12.90
CA GLY A 61 -2.38 -0.75 12.53
C GLY A 61 -3.10 -0.65 11.19
N VAL A 62 -3.72 0.50 10.95
CA VAL A 62 -4.24 0.92 9.65
C VAL A 62 -3.20 1.83 9.00
N VAL A 63 -2.75 1.44 7.82
CA VAL A 63 -1.81 2.18 6.98
C VAL A 63 -2.59 2.81 5.83
N ASP A 64 -2.45 4.12 5.67
CA ASP A 64 -2.96 4.83 4.49
C ASP A 64 -1.79 5.06 3.51
N LEU A 65 -1.89 4.48 2.30
CA LEU A 65 -0.97 4.72 1.19
C LEU A 65 -1.63 5.64 0.15
N GLU A 66 -0.85 6.57 -0.38
CA GLU A 66 -1.24 7.48 -1.46
C GLU A 66 -0.31 7.27 -2.66
N PHE A 67 -0.89 6.92 -3.79
CA PHE A 67 -0.20 6.78 -5.08
C PHE A 67 -0.46 8.04 -5.89
N LEU A 68 0.60 8.78 -6.21
CA LEU A 68 0.51 10.08 -6.88
C LEU A 68 0.90 9.96 -8.34
N ARG A 69 0.15 10.65 -9.20
CA ARG A 69 0.35 10.65 -10.66
C ARG A 69 0.34 9.22 -11.18
N VAL A 70 -0.78 8.54 -10.98
CA VAL A 70 -0.98 7.15 -11.39
C VAL A 70 -1.06 7.06 -12.91
N HIS A 71 -0.28 6.16 -13.49
CA HIS A 71 -0.27 5.87 -14.93
C HIS A 71 -1.10 4.63 -15.27
N VAL A 72 -0.98 3.59 -14.46
CA VAL A 72 -1.66 2.30 -14.65
C VAL A 72 -2.21 1.84 -13.32
N SER A 73 -3.43 1.32 -13.33
CA SER A 73 -4.04 0.67 -12.18
C SER A 73 -4.95 -0.46 -12.65
N GLU A 74 -4.75 -1.63 -12.08
CA GLU A 74 -5.60 -2.80 -12.27
C GLU A 74 -6.09 -3.24 -10.89
N LEU A 75 -7.38 -3.53 -10.79
CA LEU A 75 -8.00 -4.03 -9.58
C LEU A 75 -8.98 -5.11 -9.99
N ASP A 76 -8.79 -6.30 -9.43
CA ASP A 76 -9.68 -7.44 -9.60
C ASP A 76 -10.07 -8.01 -8.24
N GLY A 77 -11.25 -8.61 -8.15
CA GLY A 77 -11.63 -9.44 -7.01
C GLY A 77 -11.97 -8.72 -5.69
N PHE A 78 -11.98 -7.37 -5.63
CA PHE A 78 -12.31 -6.64 -4.40
C PHE A 78 -13.72 -6.99 -3.89
N ASN A 79 -13.81 -7.59 -2.71
CA ASN A 79 -15.06 -8.11 -2.17
C ASN A 79 -15.13 -8.02 -0.63
N HIS A 80 -15.90 -8.91 0.01
CA HIS A 80 -16.13 -8.95 1.46
C HIS A 80 -14.91 -9.39 2.29
N GLN A 81 -13.84 -9.89 1.66
CA GLN A 81 -12.56 -10.19 2.29
C GLN A 81 -11.45 -9.96 1.26
N ASN A 82 -10.37 -9.24 1.62
CA ASN A 82 -9.33 -8.82 0.69
C ASN A 82 -7.92 -9.02 1.27
N VAL A 83 -7.54 -10.29 1.45
CA VAL A 83 -6.32 -10.67 2.15
C VAL A 83 -5.14 -10.78 1.19
N ILE A 84 -4.04 -10.12 1.57
CA ILE A 84 -2.78 -10.10 0.85
C ILE A 84 -1.98 -11.35 1.23
N PHE A 85 -1.45 -12.04 0.21
CA PHE A 85 -0.47 -13.10 0.40
C PHE A 85 0.97 -12.55 0.35
N ASN A 86 1.26 -11.73 -0.65
CA ASN A 86 2.58 -11.11 -0.83
C ASN A 86 2.43 -9.73 -1.50
N VAL A 87 3.39 -8.83 -1.25
CA VAL A 87 3.55 -7.56 -1.96
C VAL A 87 4.93 -7.50 -2.61
N GLU A 88 4.94 -7.14 -3.88
CA GLU A 88 6.13 -6.84 -4.64
C GLU A 88 6.18 -5.34 -4.96
N LEU A 89 7.34 -4.75 -4.69
CA LEU A 89 7.65 -3.37 -5.02
C LEU A 89 8.80 -3.36 -6.02
N SER A 90 8.55 -2.79 -7.18
CA SER A 90 9.53 -2.65 -8.27
C SER A 90 9.56 -1.21 -8.78
N LYS A 91 10.58 -0.90 -9.59
CA LYS A 91 10.69 0.38 -10.28
C LYS A 91 11.04 0.14 -11.73
N GLU A 92 10.17 0.57 -12.63
CA GLU A 92 10.32 0.38 -14.07
C GLU A 92 9.95 1.66 -14.83
N ALA A 93 10.76 2.03 -15.81
CA ALA A 93 10.55 3.24 -16.62
C ALA A 93 10.31 4.53 -15.80
N GLY A 94 10.89 4.61 -14.60
CA GLY A 94 10.73 5.76 -13.69
C GLY A 94 9.51 5.71 -12.78
N LEU A 95 8.65 4.69 -12.90
CA LEU A 95 7.46 4.50 -12.08
C LEU A 95 7.72 3.51 -10.96
N VAL A 96 7.23 3.82 -9.76
CA VAL A 96 7.15 2.89 -8.64
C VAL A 96 5.91 2.03 -8.82
N GLN A 97 6.08 0.72 -8.77
CA GLN A 97 5.02 -0.25 -8.95
C GLN A 97 4.72 -0.95 -7.62
N TRP A 98 3.44 -1.00 -7.26
CA TRP A 98 2.91 -1.88 -6.23
C TRP A 98 2.16 -3.01 -6.92
N GLN A 99 2.50 -4.24 -6.58
CA GLN A 99 1.74 -5.42 -6.98
C GLN A 99 1.54 -6.30 -5.76
N ASN A 100 0.29 -6.64 -5.44
CA ASN A 100 0.04 -7.72 -4.48
C ASN A 100 -0.44 -8.97 -5.18
N THR A 101 -0.14 -10.13 -4.60
CA THR A 101 -0.90 -11.35 -4.83
C THR A 101 -1.87 -11.53 -3.67
N THR A 102 -3.00 -12.17 -3.95
CA THR A 102 -4.05 -12.35 -2.95
C THR A 102 -4.14 -13.81 -2.51
N SER A 103 -4.38 -14.02 -1.21
CA SER A 103 -4.85 -15.33 -0.71
C SER A 103 -6.37 -15.44 -0.83
N TYR A 104 -7.07 -14.29 -0.84
CA TYR A 104 -8.50 -14.18 -1.12
C TYR A 104 -8.90 -12.72 -1.42
N GLY A 105 -9.64 -12.50 -2.50
CA GLY A 105 -10.24 -11.20 -2.82
C GLY A 105 -9.37 -10.33 -3.71
N ALA A 106 -9.04 -9.11 -3.24
CA ALA A 106 -8.46 -8.10 -4.11
C ALA A 106 -7.01 -8.39 -4.54
N GLU A 107 -6.80 -8.42 -5.85
CA GLU A 107 -5.50 -8.32 -6.49
C GLU A 107 -5.36 -6.93 -7.13
N ILE A 108 -4.29 -6.22 -6.78
CA ILE A 108 -4.08 -4.83 -7.20
C ILE A 108 -2.68 -4.66 -7.76
N PHE A 109 -2.64 -4.06 -8.95
CA PHE A 109 -1.42 -3.51 -9.55
C PHE A 109 -1.57 -1.99 -9.71
N ILE A 110 -0.60 -1.21 -9.25
CA ILE A 110 -0.56 0.25 -9.42
C ILE A 110 0.84 0.67 -9.85
N ALA A 111 0.96 1.39 -10.96
CA ALA A 111 2.17 2.07 -11.39
C ALA A 111 1.99 3.59 -11.29
N ALA A 112 2.83 4.25 -10.48
CA ALA A 112 2.74 5.67 -10.18
C ALA A 112 4.12 6.32 -10.16
N GLU A 113 4.19 7.64 -10.31
CA GLU A 113 5.48 8.35 -10.16
C GLU A 113 5.98 8.30 -8.70
N MET A 114 5.08 8.19 -7.72
CA MET A 114 5.41 8.22 -6.30
C MET A 114 4.39 7.47 -5.45
N ILE A 115 4.89 6.81 -4.40
CA ILE A 115 4.08 6.29 -3.29
C ILE A 115 4.42 7.10 -2.04
N ARG A 116 3.40 7.46 -1.27
CA ARG A 116 3.52 8.15 0.01
C ARG A 116 2.77 7.40 1.09
N VAL A 117 3.39 7.24 2.25
CA VAL A 117 2.68 6.87 3.48
C VAL A 117 2.00 8.12 4.04
N LYS A 118 0.67 8.13 4.10
CA LYS A 118 -0.12 9.25 4.63
C LYS A 118 -0.25 9.20 6.14
N SER A 119 -0.50 8.02 6.67
CA SER A 119 -0.58 7.81 8.11
C SER A 119 -0.43 6.33 8.48
N VAL A 120 -0.04 6.09 9.72
CA VAL A 120 -0.16 4.79 10.39
C VAL A 120 -0.84 5.05 11.73
N ARG A 121 -1.93 4.34 12.01
CA ARG A 121 -2.72 4.52 13.24
C ARG A 121 -3.21 3.18 13.81
N PRO A 122 -3.43 3.07 15.14
CA PRO A 122 -4.10 1.90 15.70
C PRO A 122 -5.50 1.72 15.11
N LYS A 123 -5.96 0.48 15.02
CA LYS A 123 -7.37 0.19 14.70
C LYS A 123 -8.21 0.54 15.93
N THR A 124 -9.06 1.56 15.79
CA THR A 124 -10.08 1.95 16.79
C THR A 124 -11.18 0.92 16.86
#